data_AF-A0A9D8FG77-F1
#
_entry.id   AF-A0A9D8FG77-F1
#
_cell.length_a   1.000
_cell.length_b   1.000
_cell.length_c   1.000
_cell.angle_alpha   90.00
_cell.angle_beta   90.00
_cell.angle_gamma   90.00
#
_symmetry.space_group_name_H-M   'P 1'
#
loop_
_entity.id
_entity.type
_entity.pdbx_description
1 polymer ?
#
loop_
_entity_poly.entity_id
_entity_poly.type
_entity_poly.pdbx_seq_one_letter_code
_entity_poly.pdbx_strand_id
1 'polypeptide(L)'
;MSALNQQHCFKQFKLLLTTQIDSLVSTTNYLLEIKTSIQNNDLEALQQLIKSNNIPLAKIERLENERLTLTQKCGFKADKSGFKECIIANDNQQKTLDSLQAELFNVMQELKKATEVNHLLVSQNKNRIDKSLSILTGISQTSNQTYSVSGIKEEGKHSRPLAVA
;
A
#
# COMPACT_ATOMS: atom_id res chain seq x y z
N MET A 1 28.87 -0.54 28.43
CA MET A 1 27.63 -1.31 28.64
C MET A 1 27.99 -2.66 29.25
N SER A 2 27.29 -3.11 30.28
CA SER A 2 27.47 -4.46 30.82
C SER A 2 26.90 -5.51 29.84
N ALA A 3 27.54 -6.68 29.75
CA ALA A 3 27.11 -7.77 28.84
C ALA A 3 25.64 -8.20 29.07
N LEU A 4 25.15 -8.08 30.31
CA LEU A 4 23.76 -8.35 30.69
C LEU A 4 22.76 -7.38 30.02
N ASN A 5 23.16 -6.12 29.83
CA ASN A 5 22.33 -5.08 29.23
C ASN A 5 22.25 -5.23 27.69
N GLN A 6 23.34 -5.68 27.07
CA GLN A 6 23.37 -6.03 25.65
C GLN A 6 22.48 -7.23 25.32
N GLN A 7 22.56 -8.31 26.11
CA GLN A 7 21.74 -9.50 25.89
C GLN A 7 20.24 -9.23 26.06
N HIS A 8 19.86 -8.31 26.95
CA HIS A 8 18.48 -7.87 27.13
C HIS A 8 17.99 -6.97 25.98
N CYS A 9 18.77 -5.96 25.56
CA CYS A 9 18.45 -5.13 24.37
C CYS A 9 18.26 -6.04 23.13
N PHE A 10 19.14 -7.03 22.90
CA PHE A 10 18.98 -7.96 21.78
C PHE A 10 17.68 -8.76 21.81
N LYS A 11 17.34 -9.38 22.95
CA LYS A 11 16.11 -10.18 23.05
C LYS A 11 14.87 -9.33 22.72
N GLN A 12 14.85 -8.09 23.20
CA GLN A 12 13.76 -7.16 22.91
C GLN A 12 13.73 -6.76 21.43
N PHE A 13 14.88 -6.44 20.83
CA PHE A 13 14.94 -6.13 19.40
C PHE A 13 14.53 -7.30 18.52
N LYS A 14 15.01 -8.51 18.83
CA LYS A 14 14.64 -9.73 18.11
C LYS A 14 13.14 -9.93 18.13
N LEU A 15 12.53 -9.89 19.33
CA LEU A 15 11.08 -10.05 19.50
C LEU A 15 10.31 -8.97 18.74
N LEU A 16 10.78 -7.73 18.80
CA LEU A 16 10.13 -6.60 18.14
C LEU A 16 10.17 -6.75 16.62
N LEU A 17 11.34 -7.06 16.05
CA LEU A 17 11.51 -7.25 14.61
C LEU A 17 10.67 -8.43 14.10
N THR A 18 10.66 -9.57 14.81
CA THR A 18 9.81 -10.71 14.42
C THR A 18 8.33 -10.34 14.48
N THR A 19 7.90 -9.59 15.50
CA THR A 19 6.50 -9.15 15.62
C THR A 19 6.11 -8.17 14.51
N GLN A 20 7.05 -7.30 14.09
CA GLN A 20 6.86 -6.40 12.95
C GLN A 20 6.72 -7.20 11.64
N ILE A 21 7.62 -8.15 11.40
CA ILE A 21 7.57 -9.04 10.23
C ILE A 21 6.23 -9.77 10.18
N ASP A 22 5.82 -10.45 11.25
CA ASP A 22 4.56 -11.21 11.30
C ASP A 22 3.35 -10.33 11.02
N SER A 23 3.33 -9.11 11.57
CA SER A 23 2.23 -8.16 11.37
C SER A 23 2.17 -7.66 9.93
N LEU A 24 3.32 -7.44 9.28
CA LEU A 24 3.38 -7.02 7.89
C LEU A 24 3.05 -8.17 6.94
N VAL A 25 3.53 -9.39 7.19
CA VAL A 25 3.19 -10.59 6.39
C VAL A 25 1.69 -10.85 6.43
N SER A 26 1.08 -10.78 7.61
CA SER A 26 -0.38 -10.91 7.76
C SER A 26 -1.13 -9.85 6.94
N THR A 27 -0.64 -8.61 6.94
CA THR A 27 -1.24 -7.51 6.16
C THR A 27 -1.05 -7.73 4.65
N THR A 28 0.13 -8.18 4.22
CA THR A 28 0.40 -8.50 2.81
C THR A 28 -0.51 -9.62 2.31
N ASN A 29 -0.67 -10.70 3.09
CA ASN A 29 -1.56 -11.81 2.74
C ASN A 29 -3.02 -11.34 2.59
N TYR A 30 -3.49 -10.49 3.51
CA TYR A 30 -4.81 -9.88 3.41
C TYR A 30 -4.99 -9.09 2.10
N LEU A 31 -4.00 -8.29 1.71
CA LEU A 31 -4.05 -7.56 0.43
C LEU A 31 -4.04 -8.51 -0.78
N LEU A 32 -3.36 -9.66 -0.70
CA LEU A 32 -3.40 -10.68 -1.75
C LEU A 32 -4.77 -11.37 -1.84
N GLU A 33 -5.44 -11.58 -0.71
CA GLU A 33 -6.82 -12.09 -0.67
C GLU A 33 -7.79 -11.09 -1.31
N ILE A 34 -7.70 -9.79 -0.95
CA ILE A 34 -8.49 -8.73 -1.61
C ILE A 34 -8.28 -8.76 -3.13
N LYS A 35 -7.02 -8.82 -3.57
CA LYS A 35 -6.69 -8.90 -5.00
C LYS A 35 -7.44 -10.07 -5.65
N THR A 36 -7.40 -11.24 -5.01
CA THR A 36 -8.01 -12.48 -5.52
C THR A 36 -9.53 -12.34 -5.60
N SER A 37 -10.19 -11.83 -4.57
CA SER A 37 -11.63 -11.57 -4.57
C SER A 37 -12.05 -10.58 -5.66
N ILE A 38 -11.27 -9.50 -5.86
CA ILE A 38 -11.52 -8.53 -6.93
C ILE A 38 -11.38 -9.19 -8.31
N GLN A 39 -10.36 -10.02 -8.53
CA GLN A 39 -10.14 -10.70 -9.81
C GLN A 39 -11.23 -11.72 -10.13
N ASN A 40 -11.77 -12.38 -9.11
CA ASN A 40 -12.83 -13.38 -9.24
C ASN A 40 -14.24 -12.77 -9.28
N ASN A 41 -14.38 -11.44 -9.14
CA ASN A 41 -15.66 -10.75 -8.94
C ASN A 41 -16.46 -11.30 -7.75
N ASP A 42 -15.78 -11.82 -6.73
CA ASP A 42 -16.40 -12.36 -5.52
C ASP A 42 -16.69 -11.22 -4.54
N LEU A 43 -17.82 -10.55 -4.76
CA LEU A 43 -18.24 -9.41 -3.97
C LEU A 43 -18.60 -9.80 -2.52
N GLU A 44 -19.06 -11.02 -2.30
CA GLU A 44 -19.40 -11.50 -0.96
C GLU A 44 -18.14 -11.72 -0.13
N ALA A 45 -17.14 -12.43 -0.68
CA ALA A 45 -15.84 -12.59 -0.03
C ALA A 45 -15.15 -11.24 0.20
N LEU A 46 -15.20 -10.32 -0.78
CA LEU A 46 -14.62 -8.98 -0.61
C LEU A 46 -15.28 -8.20 0.52
N GLN A 47 -16.62 -8.24 0.62
CA GLN A 47 -17.34 -7.60 1.72
C GLN A 47 -17.02 -8.23 3.07
N GLN A 48 -16.91 -9.55 3.13
CA GLN A 48 -16.51 -10.25 4.35
C GLN A 48 -15.09 -9.86 4.77
N LEU A 49 -14.13 -9.83 3.84
CA LEU A 49 -12.74 -9.41 4.08
C LEU A 49 -12.63 -7.97 4.58
N ILE A 50 -13.43 -7.05 4.04
CA ILE A 50 -13.43 -5.64 4.50
C ILE A 50 -14.06 -5.52 5.90
N LYS A 51 -15.11 -6.31 6.21
CA LYS A 51 -15.77 -6.27 7.51
C LYS A 51 -14.98 -6.96 8.62
N SER A 52 -14.30 -8.05 8.30
CA SER A 52 -13.61 -8.90 9.28
C SER A 52 -12.26 -8.33 9.71
N ASN A 53 -11.62 -7.51 8.88
CA ASN A 53 -10.25 -7.07 9.11
C ASN A 53 -10.10 -5.55 9.11
N ASN A 54 -9.72 -5.02 10.27
CA ASN A 54 -9.10 -3.72 10.38
C ASN A 54 -7.61 -3.91 10.09
N ILE A 55 -7.11 -3.36 8.98
CA ILE A 55 -5.66 -3.33 8.71
C ILE A 55 -4.98 -2.75 9.95
N PRO A 56 -4.05 -3.46 10.60
CA PRO A 56 -3.54 -3.07 11.91
C PRO A 56 -2.46 -1.97 11.77
N LEU A 57 -2.75 -0.89 11.04
CA LEU A 57 -1.85 0.26 10.84
C LEU A 57 -1.41 0.83 12.19
N ALA A 58 -2.35 0.99 13.13
CA ALA A 58 -2.05 1.44 14.49
C ALA A 58 -1.07 0.50 15.23
N LYS A 59 -1.15 -0.82 14.98
CA LYS A 59 -0.20 -1.79 15.55
C LYS A 59 1.18 -1.62 14.93
N ILE A 60 1.27 -1.43 13.62
CA ILE A 60 2.53 -1.23 12.89
C ILE A 60 3.21 0.06 13.36
N GLU A 61 2.46 1.17 13.46
CA GLU A 61 2.95 2.45 13.98
C GLU A 61 3.44 2.33 15.42
N ARG A 62 2.68 1.63 16.28
CA ARG A 62 3.09 1.38 17.66
C ARG A 62 4.40 0.58 17.73
N LEU A 63 4.53 -0.49 16.93
CA LEU A 63 5.76 -1.30 16.90
C LEU A 63 6.97 -0.50 16.42
N GLU A 64 6.77 0.40 15.45
CA GLU A 64 7.83 1.30 15.00
C GLU A 64 8.24 2.31 16.08
N ASN A 65 7.28 2.90 16.79
CA ASN A 65 7.56 3.79 17.91
C ASN A 65 8.27 3.05 19.06
N GLU A 66 7.90 1.80 19.34
CA GLU A 66 8.60 0.93 20.29
C GLU A 66 10.07 0.70 19.87
N ARG A 67 10.32 0.53 18.56
CA ARG A 67 11.68 0.35 18.01
C ARG A 67 12.54 1.58 18.21
N LEU A 68 11.99 2.76 17.92
CA LEU A 68 12.66 4.04 18.13
C LEU A 68 12.95 4.28 19.62
N THR A 69 11.97 3.99 20.49
CA THR A 69 12.11 4.10 21.95
C THR A 69 13.18 3.16 22.49
N LEU A 70 13.23 1.92 22.02
CA LEU A 70 14.24 0.94 22.45
C LEU A 70 15.65 1.36 21.98
N THR A 71 15.74 1.92 20.78
CA THR A 71 17.00 2.45 20.22
C THR A 71 17.56 3.59 21.07
N GLN A 72 16.69 4.52 21.49
CA GLN A 72 17.04 5.57 22.45
C GLN A 72 17.48 5.02 23.81
N LYS A 73 16.76 4.02 24.34
CA LYS A 73 17.10 3.40 25.63
C LYS A 73 18.47 2.71 25.62
N CYS A 74 18.87 2.14 24.48
CA CYS A 74 20.21 1.55 24.33
C CYS A 74 21.29 2.62 24.03
N GLY A 75 20.95 3.91 23.99
CA GLY A 75 21.90 5.04 23.91
C GLY A 75 22.14 5.60 22.51
N PHE A 76 21.34 5.21 21.51
CA PHE A 76 21.49 5.61 20.11
C PHE A 76 20.39 6.59 19.68
N LYS A 77 20.55 7.24 18.52
CA LYS A 77 19.51 8.13 17.97
C LYS A 77 18.24 7.35 17.61
N ALA A 78 17.06 7.93 17.84
CA ALA A 78 15.77 7.39 17.39
C ALA A 78 15.57 7.62 15.88
N ASP A 79 16.43 7.00 15.09
CA ASP A 79 16.31 7.02 13.63
C ASP A 79 16.92 5.73 13.04
N LYS A 80 16.86 5.62 11.71
CA LYS A 80 17.38 4.47 10.99
C LYS A 80 18.90 4.30 11.19
N SER A 81 19.65 5.39 11.31
CA SER A 81 21.10 5.35 11.55
C SER A 81 21.42 4.83 12.96
N GLY A 82 20.77 5.37 13.99
CA GLY A 82 20.99 4.95 15.37
C GLY A 82 20.57 3.50 15.61
N PHE A 83 19.52 3.02 14.93
CA PHE A 83 19.18 1.60 14.96
C PHE A 83 20.27 0.72 14.34
N LYS A 84 20.86 1.15 13.21
CA LYS A 84 21.95 0.42 12.56
C LYS A 84 23.21 0.41 13.44
N GLU A 85 23.55 1.53 14.05
CA GLU A 85 24.64 1.63 15.02
C GLU A 85 24.40 0.71 16.22
N CYS A 86 23.16 0.62 16.70
CA CYS A 86 22.76 -0.27 17.78
C CYS A 86 22.95 -1.76 17.41
N ILE A 87 22.66 -2.15 16.17
CA ILE A 87 22.91 -3.51 15.68
C ILE A 87 24.41 -3.82 15.64
N ILE A 88 25.22 -2.90 15.10
CA ILE A 88 26.69 -3.04 15.02
C ILE A 88 27.30 -3.17 16.41
N ALA A 89 26.79 -2.44 17.40
CA ALA A 89 27.25 -2.53 18.79
C ALA A 89 26.96 -3.87 19.47
N ASN A 90 26.14 -4.74 18.87
CA ASN A 90 25.83 -6.09 19.35
C ASN A 90 26.59 -7.16 18.55
N ASP A 91 27.92 -7.12 18.60
CA ASP A 91 28.87 -7.90 17.77
C ASP A 91 28.53 -9.41 17.67
N ASN A 92 28.21 -10.07 18.79
CA ASN A 92 27.87 -11.50 18.83
C ASN A 92 26.52 -11.87 18.17
N GLN A 93 25.67 -10.87 17.91
CA GLN A 93 24.27 -11.04 17.52
C GLN A 93 23.89 -10.21 16.29
N GLN A 94 24.86 -9.47 15.75
CA GLN A 94 24.72 -8.58 14.62
C GLN A 94 24.11 -9.30 13.41
N LYS A 95 24.66 -10.47 13.03
CA LYS A 95 24.18 -11.24 11.86
C LYS A 95 22.69 -11.57 11.92
N THR A 96 22.18 -11.90 13.11
CA THR A 96 20.75 -12.22 13.29
C THR A 96 19.88 -10.98 13.15
N LEU A 97 20.27 -9.86 13.76
CA LEU A 97 19.51 -8.62 13.65
C LEU A 97 19.57 -8.04 12.24
N ASP A 98 20.72 -8.11 11.57
CA ASP A 98 20.87 -7.70 10.16
C ASP A 98 19.97 -8.53 9.24
N SER A 99 19.90 -9.86 9.46
CA SER A 99 19.00 -10.74 8.70
C SER A 99 17.53 -10.37 8.91
N LEU A 100 17.10 -10.16 10.16
CA LEU A 100 15.72 -9.76 10.47
C LEU A 100 15.40 -8.38 9.91
N GLN A 101 16.35 -7.46 9.93
CA GLN A 101 16.17 -6.13 9.33
C GLN A 101 16.02 -6.21 7.81
N ALA A 102 16.82 -7.05 7.14
CA ALA A 102 16.70 -7.29 5.70
C ALA A 102 15.36 -7.94 5.34
N GLU A 103 14.93 -8.93 6.12
CA GLU A 103 13.63 -9.58 5.97
C GLU A 103 12.48 -8.57 6.14
N LEU A 104 12.52 -7.76 7.20
CA LEU A 104 11.55 -6.69 7.43
C LEU A 104 11.46 -5.74 6.23
N PHE A 105 12.61 -5.33 5.68
CA PHE A 105 12.65 -4.47 4.49
C PHE A 105 12.01 -5.14 3.27
N ASN A 106 12.28 -6.43 3.04
CA ASN A 106 11.70 -7.17 1.93
C ASN A 106 10.17 -7.25 2.06
N VAL A 107 9.65 -7.60 3.23
CA VAL A 107 8.21 -7.67 3.48
C VAL A 107 7.55 -6.29 3.31
N MET A 108 8.21 -5.20 3.72
CA MET A 108 7.71 -3.84 3.46
C MET A 108 7.60 -3.53 1.95
N GLN A 109 8.54 -3.99 1.13
CA GLN A 109 8.46 -3.82 -0.33
C GLN A 109 7.31 -4.63 -0.92
N GLU A 110 7.10 -5.85 -0.45
CA GLU A 110 5.98 -6.70 -0.87
C GLU A 110 4.63 -6.07 -0.50
N LEU A 111 4.50 -5.54 0.73
CA LEU A 111 3.31 -4.83 1.18
C LEU A 111 3.01 -3.62 0.30
N LYS A 112 4.04 -2.81 -0.01
CA LYS A 112 3.92 -1.66 -0.90
C LYS A 112 3.39 -2.08 -2.27
N LYS A 113 4.00 -3.10 -2.87
CA LYS A 113 3.59 -3.64 -4.17
C LYS A 113 2.15 -4.16 -4.14
N ALA A 114 1.76 -4.91 -3.10
CA ALA A 114 0.40 -5.43 -2.96
C ALA A 114 -0.62 -4.29 -2.86
N THR A 115 -0.28 -3.23 -2.13
CA THR A 115 -1.11 -2.02 -1.99
C THR A 115 -1.29 -1.31 -3.34
N GLU A 116 -0.21 -1.08 -4.08
CA GLU A 116 -0.24 -0.44 -5.40
C GLU A 116 -1.08 -1.24 -6.41
N VAL A 117 -0.95 -2.58 -6.42
CA VAL A 117 -1.74 -3.46 -7.28
C VAL A 117 -3.23 -3.36 -6.96
N ASN A 118 -3.60 -3.41 -5.68
CA ASN A 118 -5.01 -3.28 -5.28
C ASN A 118 -5.58 -1.92 -5.65
N HIS A 119 -4.81 -0.84 -5.45
CA HIS A 119 -5.23 0.50 -5.85
C HIS A 119 -5.51 0.59 -7.36
N LEU A 120 -4.63 0.00 -8.18
CA LEU A 120 -4.80 -0.06 -9.63
C LEU A 120 -6.05 -0.85 -10.03
N LEU A 121 -6.28 -2.02 -9.43
CA LEU A 121 -7.45 -2.86 -9.72
C LEU A 121 -8.77 -2.16 -9.39
N VAL A 122 -8.85 -1.54 -8.21
CA VAL A 122 -10.04 -0.76 -7.80
C VAL A 122 -10.29 0.38 -8.77
N SER A 123 -9.24 1.12 -9.14
CA SER A 123 -9.35 2.24 -10.09
C SER A 123 -9.80 1.79 -11.49
N GLN A 124 -9.26 0.66 -11.98
CA GLN A 124 -9.67 0.08 -13.25
C GLN A 124 -11.13 -0.36 -13.24
N ASN A 125 -11.58 -1.02 -12.17
CA ASN A 125 -12.98 -1.46 -12.05
C ASN A 125 -13.94 -0.29 -11.93
N LYS A 126 -13.58 0.75 -11.17
CA LYS A 126 -14.35 2.00 -11.12
C LYS A 126 -14.51 2.62 -12.51
N ASN A 127 -13.41 2.76 -13.25
CA ASN A 127 -13.45 3.30 -14.61
C ASN A 127 -14.32 2.47 -15.57
N ARG A 128 -14.36 1.14 -15.40
CA ARG A 128 -15.26 0.26 -16.18
C ARG A 128 -16.72 0.51 -15.82
N ILE A 129 -17.05 0.58 -14.53
CA ILE A 129 -18.40 0.89 -14.05
C ILE A 129 -18.86 2.25 -14.56
N ASP A 130 -18.03 3.28 -14.45
CA ASP A 130 -18.36 4.64 -14.90
C ASP A 130 -18.63 4.68 -16.42
N LYS A 131 -17.83 3.95 -17.22
CA LYS A 131 -18.06 3.80 -18.67
C LYS A 131 -19.35 3.06 -18.98
N SER A 132 -19.60 1.94 -18.30
CA SER A 132 -20.85 1.17 -18.45
C SER A 132 -22.07 2.01 -18.09
N LEU A 133 -21.99 2.79 -17.02
CA LEU A 133 -23.05 3.70 -16.61
C LEU A 133 -23.27 4.82 -17.63
N SER A 134 -22.19 5.40 -18.17
CA SER A 134 -22.27 6.43 -19.21
C SER A 134 -22.95 5.89 -20.48
N ILE A 135 -22.66 4.64 -20.86
CA ILE A 135 -23.31 3.97 -22.00
C ILE A 135 -24.80 3.74 -21.72
N LEU A 136 -25.14 3.20 -20.55
CA LEU A 136 -26.53 2.86 -20.20
C LEU A 136 -27.42 4.09 -19.99
N THR A 137 -26.86 5.18 -19.47
CA THR A 137 -27.61 6.43 -19.20
C THR A 137 -27.58 7.40 -20.38
N GLY A 138 -26.73 7.18 -21.38
CA GLY A 138 -26.51 8.13 -22.48
C GLY A 138 -25.85 9.44 -22.05
N ILE A 139 -25.48 9.59 -20.78
CA ILE A 139 -24.79 10.76 -20.25
C ILE A 139 -23.29 10.51 -20.37
N SER A 140 -22.72 10.79 -21.54
CA SER A 140 -21.26 10.86 -21.66
C SER A 140 -20.74 12.09 -20.91
N GLN A 141 -19.83 11.89 -19.95
CA GLN A 141 -19.12 12.97 -19.24
C GLN A 141 -18.34 13.92 -20.18
N THR A 142 -18.20 13.56 -21.45
CA THR A 142 -17.82 14.48 -22.52
C THR A 142 -19.08 15.10 -23.12
N SER A 143 -19.39 16.33 -22.70
CA SER A 143 -20.35 17.21 -23.36
C SER A 143 -19.85 17.55 -24.77
N ASN A 144 -20.12 16.68 -25.73
CA ASN A 144 -20.21 17.06 -27.14
C ASN A 144 -21.49 16.41 -27.67
N GLN A 145 -22.62 17.02 -27.30
CA GLN A 145 -23.89 16.76 -27.94
C GLN A 145 -23.80 17.24 -29.39
N THR A 146 -23.35 16.38 -30.31
CA THR A 146 -23.31 16.72 -31.74
C THR A 146 -24.72 16.66 -32.37
N TYR A 147 -25.71 16.10 -31.68
CA TYR A 147 -27.08 16.01 -32.17
C TYR A 147 -28.08 16.37 -31.07
N SER A 148 -28.81 17.46 -31.29
CA SER A 148 -30.01 17.79 -30.50
C SER A 148 -31.16 16.86 -30.91
N VAL A 149 -32.03 16.54 -29.95
CA VAL A 149 -33.26 15.74 -30.15
C VAL A 149 -34.25 16.41 -31.14
N SER A 150 -34.01 17.65 -31.51
CA SER A 150 -34.78 18.39 -32.53
C SER A 150 -34.21 18.31 -33.95
N GLY A 151 -33.14 17.53 -34.18
CA GLY A 151 -32.58 17.33 -35.53
C GLY A 151 -31.93 18.58 -36.14
N ILE A 152 -31.57 19.58 -35.34
CA ILE A 152 -30.89 20.78 -35.82
C ILE A 152 -29.38 20.50 -35.79
N LYS A 153 -28.74 20.46 -36.96
CA LYS A 153 -27.29 20.53 -37.12
C LYS A 153 -26.82 21.89 -36.62
N GLU A 154 -26.00 21.92 -35.57
CA GLU A 154 -25.17 23.11 -35.36
C GLU A 154 -24.04 23.08 -36.38
N GLU A 155 -24.14 23.97 -37.37
CA GLU A 155 -23.02 24.31 -38.24
C GLU A 155 -21.94 25.00 -37.39
N GLY A 156 -20.93 24.23 -37.00
CA GLY A 156 -19.68 24.78 -36.51
C GLY A 156 -19.10 25.74 -37.54
N LYS A 157 -19.17 27.04 -37.24
CA LYS A 157 -18.48 28.12 -37.96
C LYS A 157 -16.97 27.92 -37.92
N HIS A 158 -16.45 27.07 -38.79
CA HIS A 158 -15.06 27.13 -39.23
C HIS A 158 -15.02 27.07 -40.75
N SER A 159 -15.26 28.23 -41.36
CA SER A 159 -15.05 28.48 -42.78
C SER A 159 -13.58 28.26 -43.14
N ARG A 160 -13.27 27.12 -43.77
CA ARG A 160 -12.10 26.97 -44.64
C ARG A 160 -12.62 26.58 -46.03
N PRO A 161 -12.50 27.46 -47.04
CA PRO A 161 -12.89 27.09 -48.39
C PRO A 161 -11.86 26.12 -48.97
N LEU A 162 -12.33 24.97 -49.45
CA LEU A 162 -11.56 24.03 -50.27
C LEU A 162 -11.82 24.36 -51.74
N ALA A 163 -10.71 24.58 -52.46
CA ALA A 163 -10.47 24.50 -53.90
C ALA A 163 -11.39 25.28 -54.87
N VAL A 164 -10.79 26.26 -55.56
CA VAL A 164 -11.21 26.72 -56.89
C VAL A 164 -10.56 25.81 -57.94
N ALA A 165 -11.31 25.55 -59.01
CA ALA A 165 -11.01 24.69 -60.16
C ALA A 165 -9.66 24.94 -60.85
#